data_AF-A0A3E2C9V3-F1
#
_entry.id   AF-A0A3E2C9V3-F1
#
_cell.length_a   1.000
_cell.length_b   1.000
_cell.length_c   1.000
_cell.angle_alpha   90.00
_cell.angle_beta   90.00
_cell.angle_gamma   90.00
#
_symmetry.space_group_name_H-M   'P 1'
#
loop_
_entity.id
_entity.type
_entity.pdbx_description
1 polymer ?
#
loop_
_entity_poly.entity_id
_entity_poly.type
_entity_poly.pdbx_seq_one_letter_code
_entity_poly.pdbx_strand_id
1 'polypeptide(L)'
;MKSLFTWQLHGDGKTLKPGEVVEPDERLTWTRTAGIGAQHVIAMFGATFLVPILTGFDPSTTLMFTALSTALFLLINANKLPSYLGSSFGLIAPVMAVTAAHKGIAVASFGIMCTGILLALIGVLVHFAGAKWIDIIMPPVVNGAIVAIIGFNLGPAVWGNFQKAPDTAL
;
A
#
# COMPACT_ATOMS: atom_id res chain seq x y z
N MET A 1 5.65 0.11 -29.29
CA MET A 1 4.89 0.24 -28.02
C MET A 1 4.48 -1.17 -27.60
N LYS A 2 5.09 -1.75 -26.54
CA LYS A 2 4.57 -3.00 -25.95
C LYS A 2 3.19 -2.69 -25.35
N SER A 3 2.18 -3.51 -25.63
CA SER A 3 0.80 -3.29 -25.14
C SER A 3 0.78 -3.42 -23.62
N LEU A 4 0.04 -2.54 -22.94
CA LEU A 4 -0.16 -2.56 -21.48
C LEU A 4 -0.74 -3.88 -20.95
N PHE A 5 -1.35 -4.68 -21.84
CA PHE A 5 -2.07 -5.91 -21.52
C PHE A 5 -1.41 -7.16 -22.11
N THR A 6 -0.23 -7.05 -22.72
CA THR A 6 0.49 -8.20 -23.27
C THR A 6 1.58 -8.67 -22.31
N TRP A 7 1.20 -9.54 -21.37
CA TRP A 7 2.14 -10.33 -20.58
C TRP A 7 2.60 -11.56 -21.37
N GLN A 8 3.90 -11.86 -21.29
CA GLN A 8 4.46 -13.11 -21.82
C GLN A 8 4.15 -14.27 -20.88
N LEU A 9 3.93 -15.47 -21.42
CA LEU A 9 3.79 -16.65 -20.58
C LEU A 9 5.17 -17.07 -20.08
N HIS A 10 5.36 -17.13 -18.77
CA HIS A 10 6.62 -17.61 -18.18
C HIS A 10 6.72 -19.12 -18.36
N GLY A 11 7.58 -19.57 -19.29
CA GLY A 11 7.75 -20.99 -19.61
C GLY A 11 6.43 -21.68 -20.01
N ASP A 12 6.03 -22.70 -19.26
CA ASP A 12 4.74 -23.40 -19.41
C ASP A 12 3.60 -22.78 -18.58
N GLY A 13 3.91 -21.75 -17.78
CA GLY A 13 3.03 -21.08 -16.83
C GLY A 13 2.62 -21.93 -15.61
N LYS A 14 3.19 -23.13 -15.43
CA LYS A 14 2.79 -24.12 -14.41
C LYS A 14 3.95 -24.59 -13.55
N THR A 15 5.16 -24.65 -14.07
CA THR A 15 6.32 -25.13 -13.32
C THR A 15 7.37 -24.04 -13.26
N LEU A 16 7.92 -23.85 -12.07
CA LEU A 16 9.05 -22.96 -11.81
C LEU A 16 10.19 -23.85 -11.34
N LYS A 17 11.34 -23.77 -11.99
CA LYS A 17 12.56 -24.43 -11.50
C LYS A 17 13.05 -23.70 -10.25
N PRO A 18 13.79 -24.39 -9.35
CA PRO A 18 14.39 -23.73 -8.20
C PRO A 18 15.25 -22.53 -8.64
N GLY A 19 14.91 -21.34 -8.16
CA GLY A 19 15.61 -20.09 -8.49
C GLY A 19 15.05 -19.29 -9.67
N GLU A 20 14.04 -19.78 -10.40
CA GLU A 20 13.34 -18.98 -11.40
C GLU A 20 12.40 -17.95 -10.74
N VAL A 21 12.38 -16.75 -11.30
CA VAL A 21 11.56 -15.62 -10.84
C VAL A 21 10.67 -15.17 -11.99
N VAL A 22 9.39 -14.92 -11.71
CA VAL A 22 8.44 -14.36 -12.69
C VAL A 22 8.65 -12.86 -12.75
N GLU A 23 9.00 -12.33 -13.92
CA GLU A 23 9.21 -10.89 -14.11
C GLU A 23 7.88 -10.12 -14.23
N PRO A 24 7.86 -8.79 -14.02
CA PRO A 24 6.62 -8.00 -14.09
C PRO A 24 5.91 -8.01 -15.45
N ASP A 25 6.62 -8.25 -16.56
CA ASP A 25 6.04 -8.39 -17.90
C ASP A 25 5.68 -9.84 -18.26
N GLU A 26 5.81 -10.76 -17.31
CA GLU A 26 5.45 -12.15 -17.44
C GLU A 26 4.21 -12.52 -16.61
N ARG A 27 3.58 -13.64 -16.97
CA ARG A 27 2.48 -14.23 -16.21
C ARG A 27 2.56 -15.75 -16.20
N LEU A 28 1.96 -16.32 -15.17
CA LEU A 28 1.64 -17.75 -15.11
C LEU A 28 0.32 -18.04 -15.87
N THR A 29 -0.13 -19.30 -15.83
CA THR A 29 -1.48 -19.64 -16.30
C THR A 29 -2.52 -18.81 -15.54
N TRP A 30 -3.61 -18.43 -16.20
CA TRP A 30 -4.63 -17.55 -15.62
C TRP A 30 -5.17 -18.02 -14.28
N THR A 31 -5.32 -19.34 -14.08
CA THR A 31 -5.75 -19.92 -12.81
C THR A 31 -4.75 -19.66 -11.68
N ARG A 32 -3.46 -19.77 -11.95
CA ARG A 32 -2.39 -19.52 -10.98
C ARG A 32 -2.21 -18.04 -10.72
N THR A 33 -2.21 -17.22 -11.78
CA THR A 33 -2.15 -15.76 -11.66
C THR A 33 -3.31 -15.23 -10.81
N ALA A 34 -4.53 -15.73 -11.03
CA ALA A 34 -5.68 -15.40 -10.18
C ALA A 34 -5.49 -15.88 -8.73
N GLY A 35 -4.95 -17.07 -8.51
CA GLY A 35 -4.63 -17.59 -7.18
C GLY A 35 -3.61 -16.73 -6.42
N ILE A 36 -2.51 -16.33 -7.07
CA ILE A 36 -1.51 -15.42 -6.49
C ILE A 36 -2.13 -14.04 -6.23
N GLY A 37 -2.97 -13.54 -7.14
CA GLY A 37 -3.74 -12.32 -6.92
C GLY A 37 -4.64 -12.40 -5.68
N ALA A 38 -5.35 -13.52 -5.49
CA ALA A 38 -6.17 -13.74 -4.30
C ALA A 38 -5.32 -13.79 -3.02
N GLN A 39 -4.14 -14.44 -3.05
CA GLN A 39 -3.20 -14.41 -1.93
C GLN A 39 -2.73 -12.98 -1.61
N HIS A 40 -2.47 -12.18 -2.63
CA HIS A 40 -2.06 -10.78 -2.44
C HIS A 40 -3.17 -9.95 -1.79
N VAL A 41 -4.42 -10.14 -2.22
CA VAL A 41 -5.58 -9.47 -1.61
C VAL A 41 -5.70 -9.84 -0.12
N ILE A 42 -5.60 -11.13 0.22
CA ILE A 42 -5.67 -11.60 1.60
C ILE A 42 -4.49 -11.04 2.42
N ALA A 43 -3.28 -11.00 1.85
CA ALA A 43 -2.10 -10.47 2.52
C ALA A 43 -2.23 -8.97 2.85
N MET A 44 -2.81 -8.18 1.94
CA MET A 44 -2.99 -6.73 2.14
C MET A 44 -4.21 -6.38 3.00
N PHE A 45 -5.14 -7.32 3.17
CA PHE A 45 -6.42 -7.11 3.84
C PHE A 45 -6.26 -6.62 5.28
N GLY A 46 -5.46 -7.31 6.11
CA GLY A 46 -5.37 -7.02 7.55
C GLY A 46 -4.96 -5.59 7.85
N ALA A 47 -3.87 -5.13 7.24
CA ALA A 47 -3.38 -3.75 7.39
C ALA A 47 -4.38 -2.72 6.85
N THR A 48 -5.02 -3.02 5.72
CA THR A 48 -5.92 -2.09 5.03
C THR A 48 -7.23 -1.88 5.79
N PHE A 49 -7.69 -2.89 6.55
CA PHE A 49 -8.85 -2.80 7.45
C PHE A 49 -8.54 -2.15 8.79
N LEU A 50 -7.37 -2.44 9.36
CA LEU A 50 -7.02 -1.98 10.70
C LEU A 50 -7.06 -0.45 10.81
N VAL A 51 -6.51 0.26 9.83
CA VAL A 51 -6.46 1.73 9.85
C VAL A 51 -7.84 2.38 9.89
N PRO A 52 -8.77 2.12 8.95
CA PRO A 52 -10.09 2.75 8.98
C PRO A 52 -10.85 2.42 10.26
N ILE A 53 -10.73 1.19 10.79
CA ILE A 53 -11.35 0.81 12.07
C ILE A 53 -10.79 1.68 13.21
N LEU A 54 -9.47 1.84 13.30
CA LEU A 54 -8.83 2.65 14.35
C LEU A 54 -9.12 4.15 14.23
N THR A 55 -9.38 4.62 13.01
CA THR A 55 -9.56 6.05 12.72
C THR A 55 -11.03 6.46 12.57
N GLY A 56 -11.96 5.52 12.57
CA GLY A 56 -13.40 5.75 12.43
C GLY A 56 -13.87 5.93 10.98
N PHE A 57 -13.05 5.60 9.98
CA PHE A 57 -13.46 5.57 8.58
C PHE A 57 -14.18 4.25 8.24
N ASP A 58 -15.02 4.29 7.21
CA ASP A 58 -15.67 3.09 6.68
C ASP A 58 -14.63 2.18 5.97
N PRO A 59 -14.44 0.92 6.41
CA PRO A 59 -13.47 0.01 5.80
C PRO A 59 -13.81 -0.34 4.35
N SER A 60 -15.10 -0.48 4.01
CA SER A 60 -15.55 -0.84 2.66
C SER A 60 -15.19 0.24 1.63
N THR A 61 -15.42 1.50 1.99
CA THR A 61 -15.06 2.68 1.19
C THR A 61 -13.54 2.76 1.04
N THR A 62 -12.79 2.54 2.13
CA THR A 62 -11.32 2.54 2.11
C THR A 62 -10.78 1.48 1.15
N LEU A 63 -11.29 0.24 1.20
CA LEU A 63 -10.92 -0.83 0.28
C LEU A 63 -11.21 -0.48 -1.17
N MET A 64 -12.40 0.06 -1.46
CA MET A 64 -12.78 0.45 -2.81
C MET A 64 -11.78 1.46 -3.39
N PHE A 65 -11.40 2.47 -2.61
CA PHE A 65 -10.40 3.46 -3.05
C PHE A 65 -8.98 2.91 -3.10
N THR A 66 -8.60 1.94 -2.27
CA THR A 66 -7.30 1.25 -2.38
C THR A 66 -7.21 0.42 -3.67
N ALA A 67 -8.29 -0.24 -4.06
CA ALA A 67 -8.35 -0.98 -5.33
C ALA A 67 -8.31 -0.04 -6.54
N LEU A 68 -9.10 1.05 -6.51
CA LEU A 68 -9.10 2.07 -7.57
C LEU A 68 -7.74 2.76 -7.71
N SER A 69 -7.13 3.16 -6.59
CA SER A 69 -5.82 3.81 -6.61
C SER A 69 -4.73 2.84 -7.07
N THR A 70 -4.76 1.58 -6.65
CA THR A 70 -3.81 0.57 -7.14
C THR A 70 -3.95 0.36 -8.65
N ALA A 71 -5.17 0.25 -9.17
CA ALA A 71 -5.40 0.17 -10.61
C ALA A 71 -4.87 1.40 -11.34
N LEU A 72 -5.15 2.60 -10.82
CA LEU A 72 -4.64 3.85 -11.37
C LEU A 72 -3.11 3.93 -11.35
N PHE A 73 -2.48 3.50 -10.24
CA PHE A 73 -1.04 3.47 -10.08
C PHE A 73 -0.37 2.57 -11.12
N LEU A 74 -0.90 1.36 -11.31
CA LEU A 74 -0.39 0.41 -12.29
C LEU A 74 -0.54 0.94 -13.72
N LEU A 75 -1.67 1.59 -14.03
CA LEU A 75 -1.89 2.24 -15.33
C LEU A 75 -0.92 3.40 -15.59
N ILE A 76 -0.71 4.29 -14.61
CA ILE A 76 0.21 5.43 -14.72
C ILE A 76 1.66 4.94 -14.90
N ASN A 77 2.05 3.87 -14.20
CA ASN A 77 3.40 3.30 -14.30
C ASN A 77 3.56 2.29 -15.45
N ALA A 78 2.54 2.13 -16.30
CA ALA A 78 2.53 1.19 -17.41
C ALA A 78 2.90 -0.25 -17.01
N ASN A 79 2.41 -0.73 -15.84
CA ASN A 79 2.68 -2.05 -15.27
C ASN A 79 4.18 -2.37 -15.03
N LYS A 80 5.05 -1.36 -14.99
CA LYS A 80 6.49 -1.57 -14.76
C LYS A 80 6.86 -1.74 -13.29
N LEU A 81 6.08 -1.15 -12.39
CA LEU A 81 6.32 -1.23 -10.95
C LEU A 81 5.18 -2.00 -10.28
N PRO A 82 5.41 -3.24 -9.83
CA PRO A 82 4.40 -4.01 -9.12
C PRO A 82 4.24 -3.46 -7.70
N SER A 83 3.19 -2.69 -7.46
CA SER A 83 2.88 -2.14 -6.13
C SER A 83 1.38 -2.14 -5.86
N TYR A 84 1.03 -2.42 -4.61
CA TYR A 84 -0.33 -2.27 -4.07
C TYR A 84 -0.37 -1.05 -3.14
N LEU A 85 -1.42 -0.25 -3.24
CA LEU A 85 -1.61 0.93 -2.41
C LEU A 85 -2.55 0.61 -1.24
N GLY A 86 -1.97 0.35 -0.07
CA GLY A 86 -2.70 0.10 1.18
C GLY A 86 -2.88 1.35 2.06
N SER A 87 -3.55 1.16 3.20
CA SER A 87 -3.74 2.22 4.19
C SER A 87 -2.42 2.63 4.87
N SER A 88 -2.11 3.93 4.90
CA SER A 88 -0.86 4.44 5.50
C SER A 88 -0.95 4.52 7.02
N PHE A 89 -0.13 3.72 7.71
CA PHE A 89 -0.01 3.74 9.17
C PHE A 89 0.54 5.06 9.73
N GLY A 90 1.33 5.78 8.93
CA GLY A 90 1.85 7.10 9.32
C GLY A 90 0.77 8.16 9.53
N LEU A 91 -0.45 7.93 9.03
CA LEU A 91 -1.58 8.85 9.17
C LEU A 91 -2.45 8.57 10.41
N ILE A 92 -2.25 7.45 11.12
CA ILE A 92 -3.06 7.11 12.31
C ILE A 92 -2.92 8.19 13.39
N ALA A 93 -1.68 8.54 13.77
CA ALA A 93 -1.44 9.49 14.85
C ALA A 93 -1.98 10.92 14.53
N PRO A 94 -1.74 11.50 13.34
CA PRO A 94 -2.37 12.76 12.96
C PRO A 94 -3.90 12.73 12.97
N VAL A 95 -4.51 11.66 12.45
CA VAL A 95 -5.97 11.52 12.41
C VAL A 95 -6.53 11.41 13.82
N MET A 96 -5.93 10.59 14.69
CA MET A 96 -6.33 10.48 16.09
C MET A 96 -6.20 11.82 16.83
N ALA A 97 -5.18 12.63 16.54
CA ALA A 97 -5.02 13.96 17.14
C ALA A 97 -6.15 14.92 16.73
N VAL A 98 -6.57 14.89 15.47
CA VAL A 98 -7.71 15.69 14.97
C VAL A 98 -9.02 15.22 15.60
N THR A 99 -9.21 13.90 15.73
CA THR A 99 -10.38 13.30 16.38
C THR A 99 -10.44 13.66 17.86
N ALA A 100 -9.31 13.61 18.58
CA ALA A 100 -9.21 14.00 19.99
C ALA A 100 -9.47 15.51 20.20
N ALA A 101 -9.18 16.34 19.19
CA ALA A 101 -9.51 17.77 19.19
C ALA A 101 -10.99 18.06 18.83
N HIS A 102 -11.84 17.04 18.71
CA HIS A 102 -13.26 17.14 18.36
C HIS A 102 -13.56 17.90 17.05
N LYS A 103 -12.60 17.94 16.12
CA LYS A 103 -12.75 18.61 14.81
C LYS A 103 -13.47 17.75 13.77
N GLY A 104 -13.66 16.46 14.06
CA GLY A 104 -14.41 15.52 13.23
C GLY A 104 -13.64 14.94 12.04
N ILE A 105 -14.23 13.91 11.43
CA ILE A 105 -13.64 13.16 10.30
C ILE A 105 -13.46 14.05 9.06
N ALA A 106 -14.35 15.03 8.83
CA ALA A 106 -14.24 15.93 7.68
C ALA A 106 -12.91 16.71 7.64
N VAL A 107 -12.45 17.19 8.80
CA VAL A 107 -11.17 17.90 8.93
C VAL A 107 -9.99 16.95 8.73
N ALA A 108 -10.10 15.72 9.24
CA ALA A 108 -9.10 14.68 9.02
C ALA A 108 -8.98 14.32 7.52
N SER A 109 -10.11 14.12 6.82
CA SER A 109 -10.16 13.87 5.38
C SER A 109 -9.54 15.00 4.56
N PHE A 110 -9.81 16.26 4.94
CA PHE A 110 -9.18 17.41 4.28
C PHE A 110 -7.66 17.41 4.47
N GLY A 111 -7.17 17.10 5.67
CA GLY A 111 -5.74 16.94 5.94
C GLY A 111 -5.09 15.83 5.12
N ILE A 112 -5.78 14.68 4.98
CA ILE A 112 -5.33 13.58 4.12
C ILE A 112 -5.25 14.04 2.66
N MET A 113 -6.25 14.76 2.16
CA MET A 113 -6.25 15.31 0.80
C MET A 113 -5.09 16.29 0.57
N CYS A 114 -4.86 17.23 1.48
CA CYS A 114 -3.73 18.16 1.41
C CYS A 114 -2.38 17.43 1.42
N THR A 115 -2.27 16.37 2.22
CA THR A 115 -1.06 15.53 2.27
C THR A 115 -0.84 14.82 0.93
N GLY A 116 -1.91 14.28 0.31
CA GLY A 116 -1.84 13.66 -1.02
C GLY A 116 -1.40 14.65 -2.11
N ILE A 117 -1.94 15.87 -2.10
CA ILE A 117 -1.53 16.93 -3.03
C ILE A 117 -0.06 17.30 -2.82
N LEU A 118 0.39 17.45 -1.57
CA LEU A 118 1.79 17.73 -1.26
C LEU A 118 2.72 16.63 -1.78
N LEU A 119 2.38 15.35 -1.55
CA LEU A 119 3.15 14.21 -2.04
C LEU A 119 3.19 14.18 -3.58
N ALA A 120 2.08 14.50 -4.24
CA ALA A 120 2.03 14.62 -5.69
C ALA A 120 2.95 15.74 -6.21
N LEU A 121 2.95 16.90 -5.56
CA LEU A 121 3.85 18.02 -5.90
C LEU A 121 5.32 17.65 -5.70
N ILE A 122 5.66 16.95 -4.61
CA ILE A 122 7.00 16.43 -4.39
C ILE A 122 7.36 15.42 -5.50
N GLY A 123 6.44 14.54 -5.90
CA GLY A 123 6.64 13.61 -7.01
C GLY A 123 6.94 14.32 -8.33
N VAL A 124 6.22 15.40 -8.65
CA VAL A 124 6.49 16.24 -9.82
C VAL A 124 7.87 16.90 -9.71
N LEU A 125 8.22 17.45 -8.54
CA LEU A 125 9.54 18.04 -8.32
C LEU A 125 10.66 17.02 -8.54
N VAL A 126 10.51 15.80 -8.02
CA VAL A 126 11.48 14.71 -8.17
C VAL A 126 11.60 14.28 -9.63
N HIS A 127 10.50 14.30 -10.38
CA HIS A 127 10.52 13.98 -11.81
C HIS A 127 11.46 14.91 -12.61
N PHE A 128 11.55 16.19 -12.21
CA PHE A 128 12.42 17.17 -12.88
C PHE A 128 13.81 17.32 -12.22
N ALA A 129 13.89 17.28 -10.89
CA ALA A 129 15.13 17.52 -10.14
C ALA A 129 15.97 16.25 -9.90
N GLY A 130 15.40 15.07 -10.14
CA GLY A 130 15.98 13.77 -9.79
C GLY A 130 15.86 13.41 -8.30
N ALA A 131 16.13 12.13 -7.98
CA ALA A 131 15.95 11.59 -6.63
C ALA A 131 17.17 11.72 -5.70
N LYS A 132 18.33 12.16 -6.21
CA LYS A 132 19.60 12.15 -5.46
C LYS A 132 19.55 12.92 -4.14
N TRP A 133 18.80 14.02 -4.09
CA TRP A 133 18.64 14.79 -2.85
C TRP A 133 17.81 14.03 -1.80
N ILE A 134 16.83 13.22 -2.21
CA ILE A 134 16.07 12.35 -1.31
C ILE A 134 17.00 11.28 -0.74
N ASP A 135 17.85 10.67 -1.57
CA ASP A 135 18.78 9.63 -1.10
C ASP A 135 19.79 10.18 -0.07
N ILE A 136 20.13 11.47 -0.16
CA ILE A 136 21.01 12.16 0.81
C ILE A 136 20.26 12.44 2.12
N ILE A 137 18.99 12.86 2.05
CA ILE A 137 18.19 13.19 3.25
C ILE A 137 17.70 11.92 3.95
N MET A 138 17.34 10.89 3.18
CA MET A 138 16.78 9.62 3.63
C MET A 138 17.68 8.45 3.21
N PRO A 139 18.92 8.37 3.72
CA PRO A 139 19.79 7.24 3.44
C PRO A 139 19.14 5.94 3.96
N PRO A 140 19.57 4.75 3.47
CA PRO A 140 18.92 3.48 3.79
C PRO A 140 18.75 3.21 5.28
N VAL A 141 19.69 3.65 6.12
CA VAL A 141 19.61 3.54 7.58
C VAL A 141 18.45 4.35 8.17
N VAL A 142 18.21 5.56 7.67
CA VAL A 142 17.12 6.43 8.13
C VAL A 142 15.79 5.89 7.64
N ASN A 143 15.70 5.54 6.35
CA ASN A 143 14.47 5.03 5.77
C ASN A 143 14.05 3.70 6.43
N GLY A 144 15.01 2.78 6.62
CA GLY A 144 14.80 1.53 7.34
C GLY A 144 14.38 1.73 8.80
N ALA A 145 15.00 2.67 9.52
CA ALA A 145 14.63 2.99 10.90
C ALA A 145 13.21 3.55 11.00
N ILE A 146 12.82 4.46 10.09
CA ILE A 146 11.46 5.04 10.05
C ILE A 146 10.44 3.94 9.79
N VAL A 147 10.66 3.07 8.80
CA VAL A 147 9.76 1.96 8.47
C VAL A 147 9.64 0.99 9.65
N ALA A 148 10.75 0.63 10.30
CA ALA A 148 10.75 -0.24 11.46
C ALA A 148 9.96 0.37 12.64
N ILE A 149 10.16 1.66 12.93
CA ILE A 149 9.45 2.36 14.01
C ILE A 149 7.95 2.45 13.72
N ILE A 150 7.54 2.70 12.47
CA ILE A 150 6.12 2.67 12.09
C ILE A 150 5.53 1.28 12.38
N GLY A 151 6.23 0.20 11.98
CA GLY A 151 5.81 -1.17 12.27
C GLY A 151 5.71 -1.47 13.78
N PHE A 152 6.73 -1.12 14.56
CA PHE A 152 6.74 -1.37 16.00
C PHE A 152 5.66 -0.60 16.76
N ASN A 153 5.34 0.63 16.34
CA ASN A 153 4.25 1.41 16.93
C ASN A 153 2.87 0.73 16.77
N LEU A 154 2.71 -0.16 15.79
CA LEU A 154 1.46 -0.91 15.60
C LEU A 154 1.41 -2.25 16.34
N GLY A 155 2.53 -2.76 16.83
CA GLY A 155 2.57 -4.00 17.61
C GLY A 155 1.53 -4.05 18.73
N PRO A 156 1.41 -3.00 19.58
CA PRO A 156 0.39 -2.96 20.64
C PRO A 156 -1.05 -2.97 20.12
N ALA A 157 -1.33 -2.30 18.99
CA ALA A 157 -2.67 -2.27 18.40
C ALA A 157 -3.08 -3.65 17.87
N VAL A 158 -2.17 -4.34 17.19
CA VAL A 158 -2.38 -5.71 16.71
C VAL A 158 -2.62 -6.67 17.87
N TRP A 159 -1.79 -6.59 18.91
CA TRP A 159 -1.93 -7.43 20.10
C TRP A 159 -3.26 -7.17 20.83
N GLY A 160 -3.65 -5.90 20.97
CA GLY A 160 -4.91 -5.52 21.59
C GLY A 160 -6.14 -6.03 20.83
N ASN A 161 -6.11 -6.01 19.49
CA ASN A 161 -7.21 -6.56 18.68
C ASN A 161 -7.25 -8.09 18.75
N PHE A 162 -6.09 -8.76 18.68
CA PHE A 162 -6.01 -10.21 18.82
C PHE A 162 -6.60 -10.71 20.15
N GLN A 163 -6.36 -9.99 21.25
CA GLN A 163 -6.93 -10.34 22.55
C GLN A 163 -8.47 -10.23 22.59
N LYS A 164 -9.06 -9.30 21.82
CA LYS A 164 -10.51 -9.07 21.80
C LYS A 164 -11.23 -10.05 20.87
N ALA A 165 -10.61 -10.38 19.74
CA ALA A 165 -11.21 -11.15 18.67
C ALA A 165 -10.20 -12.15 18.09
N PRO A 166 -9.77 -13.16 18.87
CA PRO A 166 -8.76 -14.13 18.44
C PRO A 166 -9.21 -14.96 17.24
N ASP A 167 -10.53 -15.16 17.12
CA ASP A 167 -11.13 -16.05 16.12
C ASP A 167 -11.75 -15.27 14.94
N THR A 168 -12.04 -13.98 15.10
CA THR A 168 -12.84 -13.19 14.16
C THR A 168 -12.12 -12.01 13.52
N ALA A 169 -10.84 -11.75 13.87
CA ALA A 169 -10.01 -10.72 13.25
C ALA A 169 -10.71 -9.34 13.12
N LEU A 170 -11.41 -8.91 14.19
CA LEU A 170 -12.00 -7.58 14.33
C LEU A 170 -11.05 -6.62 15.07
#